data_AF-A0A9D4DNB0-F1
#
_entry.id   AF-A0A9D4DNB0-F1
#
_cell.length_a   1.000
_cell.length_b   1.000
_cell.length_c   1.000
_cell.angle_alpha   90.00
_cell.angle_beta   90.00
_cell.angle_gamma   90.00
#
_symmetry.space_group_name_H-M   'P 1'
#
loop_
_entity.id
_entity.type
_entity.pdbx_description
1 polymer ?
#
loop_
_entity_poly.entity_id
_entity_poly.type
_entity_poly.pdbx_seq_one_letter_code
_entity_poly.pdbx_strand_id
1 'polypeptide(L)'
;MVATDIAHMRQRNPGPHAGTLKARVITTKGPSTYTSGGDQRQSLIVGLADMTGAPKAVIYDSAQFQRYQAGQSVVIRNFILRADGSVIVTRNSRTFSTSSIVASDGFASAASGLVHPPEAPFMSLEQAAAFPAKTLVSVRGHIVQEDLEREVMVGSSPTRVKDITISDNRRRVKLTLWREACDMPHGLGTFIQVTNAVTNVHRGDTSLSLTSRSVIQTAEAPLDERVVTIEGVGGDQETKQLLADDGECYLVATEVLSEALPGEDIDTCIAQNAPVTLRLFMRGATVERVHAM
;
A
#
# COMPACT_ATOMS: atom_id res chain seq x y z
N MET A 1 -10.87 -25.55 -36.35
CA MET A 1 -10.86 -25.25 -34.90
C MET A 1 -11.51 -23.88 -34.72
N VAL A 2 -12.72 -23.84 -34.16
CA VAL A 2 -13.54 -22.62 -34.03
C VAL A 2 -12.92 -21.71 -32.98
N ALA A 3 -12.80 -20.42 -33.28
CA ALA A 3 -12.36 -19.43 -32.30
C ALA A 3 -13.45 -19.24 -31.25
N THR A 4 -13.07 -19.28 -29.98
CA THR A 4 -14.00 -19.23 -28.84
C THR A 4 -13.96 -17.86 -28.18
N ASP A 5 -15.12 -17.42 -27.70
CA ASP A 5 -15.25 -16.23 -26.84
C ASP A 5 -14.66 -16.50 -25.42
N ILE A 6 -14.64 -15.46 -24.59
CA ILE A 6 -14.05 -15.52 -23.25
C ILE A 6 -14.84 -16.44 -22.31
N ALA A 7 -16.16 -16.46 -22.37
CA ALA A 7 -16.99 -17.33 -21.51
C ALA A 7 -16.70 -18.81 -21.79
N HIS A 8 -16.65 -19.21 -23.06
CA HIS A 8 -16.30 -20.58 -23.45
C HIS A 8 -14.85 -20.93 -23.14
N MET A 9 -13.93 -19.96 -23.20
CA MET A 9 -12.55 -20.17 -22.76
C MET A 9 -12.49 -20.54 -21.27
N ARG A 10 -13.27 -19.87 -20.40
CA ARG A 10 -13.24 -20.09 -18.94
C ARG A 10 -13.77 -21.45 -18.50
N GLN A 11 -14.57 -22.12 -19.33
CA GLN A 11 -15.06 -23.48 -19.07
C GLN A 11 -14.00 -24.56 -19.31
N ARG A 12 -12.85 -24.20 -19.91
CA ARG A 12 -11.77 -25.15 -20.19
C ARG A 12 -10.92 -25.38 -18.95
N ASN A 13 -10.37 -26.58 -18.85
CA ASN A 13 -9.38 -26.90 -17.83
C ASN A 13 -8.15 -25.99 -18.00
N PRO A 14 -7.64 -25.39 -16.91
CA PRO A 14 -6.38 -24.66 -16.92
C PRO A 14 -5.24 -25.53 -17.46
N GLY A 15 -4.36 -24.93 -18.26
CA GLY A 15 -3.28 -25.68 -18.88
C GLY A 15 -2.68 -25.00 -20.11
N PRO A 16 -1.60 -25.57 -20.66
CA PRO A 16 -0.98 -25.09 -21.87
C PRO A 16 -1.86 -25.37 -23.09
N HIS A 17 -1.67 -24.57 -24.14
CA HIS A 17 -2.34 -24.74 -25.44
C HIS A 17 -3.87 -24.76 -25.33
N ALA A 18 -4.44 -23.87 -24.51
CA ALA A 18 -5.87 -23.80 -24.21
C ALA A 18 -6.75 -23.38 -25.40
N GLY A 19 -6.21 -23.35 -26.62
CA GLY A 19 -6.92 -23.19 -27.89
C GLY A 19 -6.79 -21.81 -28.52
N THR A 20 -7.91 -21.29 -29.04
CA THR A 20 -8.00 -20.00 -29.73
C THR A 20 -8.95 -19.07 -28.98
N LEU A 21 -8.47 -17.87 -28.65
CA LEU A 21 -9.20 -16.80 -28.00
C LEU A 21 -9.32 -15.60 -28.95
N LYS A 22 -10.51 -15.00 -29.03
CA LYS A 22 -10.77 -13.73 -29.72
C LYS A 22 -11.15 -12.68 -28.68
N ALA A 23 -10.47 -11.55 -28.68
CA ALA A 23 -10.81 -10.45 -27.76
C ALA A 23 -10.36 -9.09 -28.30
N ARG A 24 -10.98 -8.04 -27.78
CA ARG A 24 -10.51 -6.66 -27.93
C ARG A 24 -9.50 -6.34 -26.84
N VAL A 25 -8.43 -5.66 -27.20
CA VAL A 25 -7.47 -5.05 -26.28
C VAL A 25 -8.07 -3.76 -25.75
N ILE A 26 -8.34 -3.72 -24.45
CA ILE A 26 -8.95 -2.56 -23.78
C ILE A 26 -7.88 -1.59 -23.31
N THR A 27 -6.89 -2.10 -22.58
CA THR A 27 -5.80 -1.30 -22.05
C THR A 27 -4.55 -2.14 -21.90
N THR A 28 -3.41 -1.48 -21.77
CA THR A 28 -2.13 -2.11 -21.47
C THR A 28 -1.41 -1.38 -20.34
N LYS A 29 -0.61 -2.13 -19.60
CA LYS A 29 0.45 -1.60 -18.75
C LYS A 29 1.75 -1.89 -19.47
N GLY A 30 2.52 -0.83 -19.74
CA GLY A 30 3.74 -0.88 -20.55
C GLY A 30 4.75 -1.94 -20.10
N PRO A 31 5.73 -2.28 -20.96
CA PRO A 31 6.67 -3.35 -20.66
C PRO A 31 7.37 -3.18 -19.31
N SER A 32 7.30 -4.20 -18.46
CA SER A 32 8.01 -4.26 -17.19
C SER A 32 9.14 -5.28 -17.27
N THR A 33 10.32 -4.93 -16.78
CA THR A 33 11.46 -5.85 -16.68
C THR A 33 11.32 -6.72 -15.42
N TYR A 34 11.66 -8.00 -15.55
CA TYR A 34 11.73 -8.95 -14.44
C TYR A 34 12.91 -9.92 -14.64
N THR A 35 13.42 -10.48 -13.55
CA THR A 35 14.50 -11.47 -13.60
C THR A 35 13.92 -12.88 -13.54
N SER A 36 14.37 -13.77 -14.43
CA SER A 36 13.96 -15.18 -14.42
C SER A 36 15.14 -16.06 -14.82
N GLY A 37 15.62 -16.89 -13.88
CA GLY A 37 16.77 -17.78 -14.11
C GLY A 37 18.08 -17.03 -14.36
N GLY A 38 18.23 -15.83 -13.80
CA GLY A 38 19.40 -14.96 -14.00
C GLY A 38 19.29 -13.98 -15.16
N ASP A 39 18.40 -14.23 -16.13
CA ASP A 39 18.20 -13.33 -17.28
C ASP A 39 17.20 -12.21 -16.96
N GLN A 40 17.49 -11.00 -17.43
CA GLN A 40 16.49 -9.93 -17.52
C GLN A 40 15.56 -10.19 -18.71
N ARG A 41 14.26 -10.18 -18.45
CA ARG A 41 13.20 -10.38 -19.44
C ARG A 41 12.15 -9.29 -19.30
N GLN A 42 11.34 -9.10 -20.34
CA GLN A 42 10.24 -8.14 -20.33
C GLN A 42 8.89 -8.84 -20.41
N SER A 43 7.89 -8.23 -19.81
CA SER A 43 6.49 -8.64 -19.96
C SER A 43 5.58 -7.44 -20.17
N LEU A 44 4.55 -7.60 -21.00
CA LEU A 44 3.47 -6.64 -21.17
C LEU A 44 2.20 -7.20 -20.53
N ILE A 45 1.51 -6.39 -19.71
CA ILE A 45 0.21 -6.79 -19.12
C ILE A 45 -0.90 -6.12 -19.91
N VAL A 46 -1.90 -6.90 -20.30
CA VAL A 46 -2.96 -6.48 -21.21
C VAL A 46 -4.33 -6.84 -20.64
N GLY A 47 -5.28 -5.93 -20.76
CA GLY A 47 -6.68 -6.14 -20.41
C GLY A 47 -7.43 -6.50 -21.66
N LEU A 48 -7.94 -7.73 -21.72
CA LEU A 48 -8.73 -8.21 -22.85
C LEU A 48 -10.21 -8.21 -22.46
N ALA A 49 -11.09 -7.92 -23.41
CA ALA A 49 -12.53 -8.08 -23.20
C ALA A 49 -13.27 -8.41 -24.50
N ASP A 50 -14.43 -9.02 -24.34
CA ASP A 50 -15.46 -9.19 -25.36
C ASP A 50 -16.85 -8.99 -24.71
N MET A 51 -17.92 -9.40 -25.38
CA MET A 51 -19.29 -9.32 -24.84
C MET A 51 -19.58 -10.29 -23.69
N THR A 52 -18.66 -11.20 -23.36
CA THR A 52 -18.87 -12.35 -22.48
C THR A 52 -17.91 -12.39 -21.29
N GLY A 53 -16.79 -11.66 -21.33
CA GLY A 53 -15.90 -11.55 -20.19
C GLY A 53 -14.71 -10.63 -20.38
N ALA A 54 -13.85 -10.62 -19.36
CA ALA A 54 -12.69 -9.75 -19.26
C ALA A 54 -11.50 -10.42 -18.56
N PRO A 55 -10.58 -11.12 -19.27
CA PRO A 55 -9.39 -11.68 -18.67
C PRO A 55 -8.20 -10.71 -18.73
N LYS A 56 -7.31 -10.85 -17.75
CA LYS A 56 -5.96 -10.30 -17.81
C LYS A 56 -5.08 -11.21 -18.65
N ALA A 57 -4.31 -10.64 -19.57
CA ALA A 57 -3.26 -11.34 -20.29
C ALA A 57 -1.86 -10.86 -19.89
N VAL A 58 -0.90 -11.77 -19.81
CA VAL A 58 0.52 -11.46 -19.61
C VAL A 58 1.30 -11.99 -20.80
N ILE A 59 1.93 -11.06 -21.53
CA ILE A 59 2.68 -11.34 -22.75
C ILE A 59 4.17 -11.35 -22.40
N TYR A 60 4.81 -12.51 -22.53
CA TYR A 60 6.25 -12.67 -22.29
C TYR A 60 7.08 -12.59 -23.56
N ASP A 61 6.45 -12.64 -24.74
CA ASP A 61 7.14 -12.52 -26.02
C ASP A 61 7.14 -11.05 -26.50
N SER A 62 8.27 -10.37 -26.32
CA SER A 62 8.43 -8.95 -26.68
C SER A 62 8.24 -8.68 -28.16
N ALA A 63 8.52 -9.64 -29.04
CA ALA A 63 8.28 -9.53 -30.47
C ALA A 63 6.78 -9.34 -30.81
N GLN A 64 5.88 -9.69 -29.90
CA GLN A 64 4.44 -9.57 -30.10
C GLN A 64 3.83 -8.30 -29.48
N PHE A 65 4.58 -7.50 -28.71
CA PHE A 65 4.03 -6.35 -27.96
C PHE A 65 3.28 -5.35 -28.84
N GLN A 66 3.78 -5.06 -30.04
CA GLN A 66 3.14 -4.13 -30.97
C GLN A 66 1.75 -4.58 -31.43
N ARG A 67 1.40 -5.86 -31.28
CA ARG A 67 0.07 -6.41 -31.63
C ARG A 67 -0.98 -6.17 -30.54
N TYR A 68 -0.58 -5.64 -29.39
CA TYR A 68 -1.44 -5.43 -28.22
C TYR A 68 -1.64 -3.95 -27.94
N GLN A 69 -2.07 -3.17 -28.94
CA GLN A 69 -2.42 -1.76 -28.73
C GLN A 69 -3.88 -1.61 -28.31
N ALA A 70 -4.17 -0.67 -27.41
CA ALA A 70 -5.53 -0.37 -26.99
C ALA A 70 -6.43 -0.09 -28.20
N GLY A 71 -7.62 -0.70 -28.21
CA GLY A 71 -8.59 -0.64 -29.31
C GLY A 71 -8.44 -1.76 -30.35
N GLN A 72 -7.28 -2.42 -30.47
CA GLN A 72 -7.09 -3.50 -31.44
C GLN A 72 -7.85 -4.77 -31.07
N SER A 73 -8.28 -5.52 -32.07
CA SER A 73 -8.90 -6.84 -31.88
C SER A 73 -7.93 -7.93 -32.31
N VAL A 74 -7.73 -8.91 -31.44
CA VAL A 74 -6.71 -9.95 -31.61
C VAL A 74 -7.30 -11.34 -31.51
N VAL A 75 -6.66 -12.27 -32.22
CA VAL A 75 -6.84 -13.71 -32.10
C VAL A 75 -5.56 -14.29 -31.50
N ILE A 76 -5.66 -14.91 -30.33
CA ILE A 76 -4.54 -15.54 -29.63
C ILE A 76 -4.69 -17.05 -29.72
N ARG A 77 -3.65 -17.73 -30.22
CA ARG A 77 -3.58 -19.19 -30.28
C ARG A 77 -2.46 -19.72 -29.39
N ASN A 78 -2.62 -20.96 -28.92
CA ASN A 78 -1.61 -21.67 -28.13
C ASN A 78 -1.18 -20.89 -26.89
N PHE A 79 -2.11 -20.19 -26.24
CA PHE A 79 -1.89 -19.55 -24.95
C PHE A 79 -2.00 -20.57 -23.82
N ILE A 80 -1.51 -20.18 -22.63
CA ILE A 80 -1.66 -20.95 -21.40
C ILE A 80 -2.77 -20.29 -20.58
N LEU A 81 -3.78 -21.05 -20.16
CA LEU A 81 -4.82 -20.57 -19.25
C LEU A 81 -4.42 -20.92 -17.81
N ARG A 82 -4.31 -19.92 -16.94
CA ARG A 82 -4.06 -20.12 -15.51
C ARG A 82 -5.36 -20.36 -14.74
N ALA A 83 -5.25 -20.96 -13.55
CA ALA A 83 -6.39 -21.22 -12.68
C ALA A 83 -7.12 -19.95 -12.22
N ASP A 84 -6.43 -18.81 -12.15
CA ASP A 84 -7.00 -17.49 -11.86
C ASP A 84 -7.71 -16.86 -13.07
N GLY A 85 -7.81 -17.58 -14.20
CA GLY A 85 -8.40 -17.10 -15.44
C GLY A 85 -7.50 -16.19 -16.27
N SER A 86 -6.24 -15.99 -15.87
CA SER A 86 -5.26 -15.21 -16.63
C SER A 86 -4.80 -15.96 -17.88
N VAL A 87 -4.62 -15.21 -18.97
CA VAL A 87 -4.13 -15.70 -20.26
C VAL A 87 -2.64 -15.41 -20.39
N ILE A 88 -1.81 -16.43 -20.60
CA ILE A 88 -0.36 -16.24 -20.75
C ILE A 88 0.05 -16.49 -22.18
N VAL A 89 0.74 -15.52 -22.76
CA VAL A 89 1.23 -15.55 -24.13
C VAL A 89 2.75 -15.64 -24.08
N THR A 90 3.27 -16.74 -24.62
CA THR A 90 4.71 -17.02 -24.68
C THR A 90 5.18 -17.05 -26.14
N ARG A 91 6.47 -17.35 -26.38
CA ARG A 91 7.00 -17.55 -27.74
C ARG A 91 6.28 -18.65 -28.54
N ASN A 92 5.64 -19.61 -27.86
CA ASN A 92 4.88 -20.68 -28.50
C ASN A 92 3.44 -20.25 -28.88
N SER A 93 3.00 -19.12 -28.33
CA SER A 93 1.69 -18.53 -28.63
C SER A 93 1.77 -17.70 -29.90
N ARG A 94 0.68 -17.68 -30.68
CA ARG A 94 0.60 -16.88 -31.91
C ARG A 94 -0.56 -15.90 -31.82
N THR A 95 -0.25 -14.62 -32.00
CA THR A 95 -1.26 -13.54 -32.00
C THR A 95 -1.51 -13.06 -33.42
N PHE A 96 -2.74 -12.85 -33.84
CA PHE A 96 -3.08 -12.30 -35.16
C PHE A 96 -4.07 -11.15 -35.01
N SER A 97 -4.03 -10.17 -35.91
CA SER A 97 -5.08 -9.15 -35.99
C SER A 97 -6.36 -9.77 -36.55
N THR A 98 -7.52 -9.25 -36.13
CA THR A 98 -8.82 -9.71 -36.63
C THR A 98 -9.81 -8.55 -36.77
N SER A 99 -11.01 -8.84 -37.28
CA SER A 99 -12.11 -7.89 -37.38
C SER A 99 -12.45 -7.31 -36.00
N SER A 100 -13.02 -6.10 -35.96
CA SER A 100 -13.41 -5.43 -34.73
C SER A 100 -14.29 -6.31 -33.84
N ILE A 101 -13.88 -6.50 -32.59
CA ILE A 101 -14.64 -7.18 -31.54
C ILE A 101 -15.20 -6.10 -30.62
N VAL A 102 -16.48 -6.23 -30.29
CA VAL A 102 -17.15 -5.35 -29.32
C VAL A 102 -16.99 -5.94 -27.92
N ALA A 103 -16.72 -5.08 -26.95
CA ALA A 103 -16.76 -5.40 -25.53
C ALA A 103 -17.87 -4.58 -24.88
N SER A 104 -18.58 -5.16 -23.92
CA SER A 104 -19.55 -4.41 -23.11
C SER A 104 -18.81 -3.45 -22.18
N ASP A 105 -19.44 -2.33 -21.81
CA ASP A 105 -18.82 -1.33 -20.92
C ASP A 105 -18.41 -1.94 -19.57
N GLY A 106 -19.22 -2.86 -19.03
CA GLY A 106 -18.91 -3.59 -17.81
C GLY A 106 -17.64 -4.43 -17.93
N PHE A 107 -17.46 -5.17 -19.03
CA PHE A 107 -16.25 -5.97 -19.25
C PHE A 107 -15.04 -5.13 -19.65
N ALA A 108 -15.23 -4.03 -20.38
CA ALA A 108 -14.16 -3.09 -20.66
C ALA A 108 -13.64 -2.46 -19.35
N SER A 109 -14.53 -2.00 -18.48
CA SER A 109 -14.18 -1.47 -17.16
C SER A 109 -13.46 -2.52 -16.30
N ALA A 110 -13.98 -3.75 -16.24
CA ALA A 110 -13.35 -4.85 -15.52
C ALA A 110 -11.95 -5.19 -16.06
N ALA A 111 -11.77 -5.27 -17.39
CA ALA A 111 -10.47 -5.50 -18.00
C ALA A 111 -9.47 -4.39 -17.67
N SER A 112 -9.94 -3.14 -17.64
CA SER A 112 -9.13 -2.00 -17.23
C SER A 112 -8.67 -2.12 -15.78
N GLY A 113 -9.59 -2.42 -14.85
CA GLY A 113 -9.29 -2.62 -13.43
C GLY A 113 -8.37 -3.83 -13.16
N LEU A 114 -8.30 -4.82 -14.04
CA LEU A 114 -7.34 -5.92 -13.90
C LEU A 114 -5.90 -5.54 -14.25
N VAL A 115 -5.72 -4.54 -15.12
CA VAL A 115 -4.40 -4.06 -15.57
C VAL A 115 -3.91 -2.89 -14.73
N HIS A 116 -4.83 -1.98 -14.42
CA HIS A 116 -4.63 -0.80 -13.58
C HIS A 116 -5.58 -0.89 -12.39
N PRO A 117 -5.30 -1.78 -11.42
CA PRO A 117 -6.21 -1.93 -10.30
C PRO A 117 -6.26 -0.64 -9.49
N PRO A 118 -7.45 -0.23 -9.02
CA PRO A 118 -7.61 0.99 -8.27
C PRO A 118 -6.70 0.98 -7.04
N GLU A 119 -6.34 2.17 -6.58
CA GLU A 119 -5.62 2.31 -5.32
C GLU A 119 -6.48 1.80 -4.17
N ALA A 120 -5.84 1.13 -3.22
CA ALA A 120 -6.52 0.69 -2.02
C ALA A 120 -6.99 1.91 -1.21
N PRO A 121 -8.21 1.86 -0.64
CA PRO A 121 -8.75 2.96 0.14
C PRO A 121 -7.90 3.25 1.38
N PHE A 122 -7.82 4.51 1.76
CA PHE A 122 -7.24 4.92 3.03
C PHE A 122 -8.18 4.60 4.19
N MET A 123 -7.63 4.07 5.27
CA MET A 123 -8.35 3.70 6.49
C MET A 123 -7.46 3.86 7.72
N SER A 124 -8.05 3.80 8.92
CA SER A 124 -7.28 3.79 10.18
C SER A 124 -6.53 2.47 10.36
N LEU A 125 -5.52 2.46 11.24
CA LEU A 125 -4.79 1.22 11.55
C LEU A 125 -5.68 0.21 12.26
N GLU A 126 -6.64 0.67 13.06
CA GLU A 126 -7.68 -0.17 13.66
C GLU A 126 -8.52 -0.88 12.60
N GLN A 127 -9.01 -0.14 11.61
CA GLN A 127 -9.79 -0.71 10.49
C GLN A 127 -8.94 -1.69 9.70
N ALA A 128 -7.72 -1.31 9.32
CA ALA A 128 -6.80 -2.17 8.57
C ALA A 128 -6.52 -3.49 9.29
N ALA A 129 -6.40 -3.46 10.62
CA ALA A 129 -6.15 -4.65 11.42
C ALA A 129 -7.36 -5.61 11.51
N ALA A 130 -8.58 -5.13 11.25
CA ALA A 130 -9.79 -5.94 11.19
C ALA A 130 -10.03 -6.58 9.81
N PHE A 131 -9.30 -6.16 8.77
CA PHE A 131 -9.45 -6.74 7.44
C PHE A 131 -8.89 -8.17 7.35
N PRO A 132 -9.52 -9.06 6.54
CA PRO A 132 -9.00 -10.39 6.29
C PRO A 132 -7.58 -10.35 5.72
N ALA A 133 -6.80 -11.40 5.96
CA ALA A 133 -5.49 -11.57 5.35
C ALA A 133 -5.54 -11.47 3.82
N LYS A 134 -4.46 -10.98 3.22
CA LYS A 134 -4.30 -10.78 1.76
C LYS A 134 -5.21 -9.70 1.17
N THR A 135 -5.68 -8.77 2.00
CA THR A 135 -6.42 -7.58 1.55
C THR A 135 -5.46 -6.41 1.34
N LEU A 136 -5.67 -5.62 0.29
CA LEU A 136 -4.91 -4.39 0.06
C LEU A 136 -5.58 -3.22 0.77
N VAL A 137 -4.78 -2.48 1.54
CA VAL A 137 -5.22 -1.32 2.33
C VAL A 137 -4.19 -0.20 2.17
N SER A 138 -4.63 1.05 2.35
CA SER A 138 -3.74 2.20 2.48
C SER A 138 -3.93 2.80 3.87
N VAL A 139 -2.83 3.22 4.51
CA VAL A 139 -2.85 3.68 5.91
C VAL A 139 -1.93 4.88 6.10
N ARG A 140 -2.11 5.58 7.22
CA ARG A 140 -1.22 6.65 7.68
C ARG A 140 -0.86 6.43 9.15
N GLY A 141 0.31 6.90 9.56
CA GLY A 141 0.76 6.81 10.95
C GLY A 141 2.18 7.31 11.16
N HIS A 142 2.55 7.49 12.42
CA HIS A 142 3.91 7.81 12.84
C HIS A 142 4.75 6.54 12.94
N ILE A 143 5.99 6.60 12.48
CA ILE A 143 6.97 5.54 12.76
C ILE A 143 7.34 5.63 14.24
N VAL A 144 6.97 4.64 15.04
CA VAL A 144 7.22 4.61 16.50
C VAL A 144 8.28 3.59 16.90
N GLN A 145 8.62 2.66 16.01
CA GLN A 145 9.68 1.68 16.23
C GLN A 145 10.30 1.28 14.89
N GLU A 146 11.60 1.02 14.90
CA GLU A 146 12.33 0.43 13.79
C GLU A 146 13.11 -0.79 14.28
N ASP A 147 12.92 -1.91 13.61
CA ASP A 147 13.68 -3.12 13.89
C ASP A 147 14.96 -3.16 13.05
N LEU A 148 15.92 -3.97 13.48
CA LEU A 148 17.12 -4.26 12.70
C LEU A 148 16.74 -4.97 11.40
N GLU A 149 17.44 -4.60 10.33
CA GLU A 149 17.36 -5.32 9.07
C GLU A 149 17.84 -6.75 9.24
N ARG A 150 17.14 -7.67 8.56
CA ARG A 150 17.46 -9.09 8.52
C ARG A 150 17.34 -9.62 7.10
N GLU A 151 17.99 -10.73 6.84
CA GLU A 151 17.80 -11.48 5.59
C GLU A 151 16.88 -12.69 5.80
N VAL A 152 16.00 -12.91 4.83
CA VAL A 152 15.16 -14.10 4.77
C VAL A 152 15.27 -14.75 3.40
N MET A 153 15.17 -16.08 3.35
CA MET A 153 15.19 -16.81 2.09
C MET A 153 13.82 -16.74 1.40
N VAL A 154 13.76 -16.13 0.22
CA VAL A 154 12.58 -16.13 -0.65
C VAL A 154 12.89 -17.02 -1.86
N GLY A 155 12.37 -18.25 -1.82
CA GLY A 155 12.83 -19.30 -2.73
C GLY A 155 14.29 -19.64 -2.44
N SER A 156 15.17 -19.43 -3.42
CA SER A 156 16.61 -19.64 -3.30
C SER A 156 17.43 -18.36 -3.17
N SER A 157 16.78 -17.19 -3.04
CA SER A 157 17.48 -15.90 -2.93
C SER A 157 17.42 -15.35 -1.51
N PRO A 158 18.56 -15.00 -0.88
CA PRO A 158 18.53 -14.16 0.31
C PRO A 158 17.89 -12.82 -0.07
N THR A 159 17.00 -12.32 0.79
CA THR A 159 16.22 -11.10 0.54
C THR A 159 16.17 -10.26 1.82
N ARG A 160 16.54 -8.98 1.70
CA ARG A 160 16.51 -8.00 2.79
C ARG A 160 15.07 -7.71 3.22
N VAL A 161 14.86 -7.69 4.54
CA VAL A 161 13.59 -7.38 5.19
C VAL A 161 13.86 -6.52 6.42
N LYS A 162 13.07 -5.47 6.59
CA LYS A 162 13.06 -4.61 7.79
C LYS A 162 11.63 -4.44 8.24
N ASP A 163 11.37 -4.55 9.54
CA ASP A 163 10.06 -4.23 10.09
C ASP A 163 10.11 -2.84 10.73
N ILE A 164 9.07 -2.06 10.54
CA ILE A 164 8.81 -0.84 11.30
C ILE A 164 7.44 -0.95 11.96
N THR A 165 7.23 -0.26 13.08
CA THR A 165 5.90 -0.11 13.66
C THR A 165 5.38 1.28 13.37
N ILE A 166 4.22 1.34 12.74
CA ILE A 166 3.47 2.58 12.56
C ILE A 166 2.36 2.66 13.60
N SER A 167 2.15 3.84 14.18
CA SER A 167 1.07 4.12 15.11
C SER A 167 0.16 5.21 14.58
N ASP A 168 -1.13 5.01 14.74
CA ASP A 168 -2.09 6.10 14.88
C ASP A 168 -2.42 6.23 16.38
N ASN A 169 -3.23 7.23 16.75
CA ASN A 169 -3.62 7.47 18.14
C ASN A 169 -4.37 6.30 18.81
N ARG A 170 -4.78 5.29 18.05
CA ARG A 170 -5.63 4.20 18.51
C ARG A 170 -4.95 2.85 18.50
N ARG A 171 -4.00 2.64 17.58
CA ARG A 171 -3.40 1.33 17.35
C ARG A 171 -2.00 1.45 16.79
N ARG A 172 -1.17 0.46 17.13
CA ARG A 172 0.13 0.19 16.52
C ARG A 172 0.02 -1.00 15.59
N VAL A 173 0.61 -0.89 14.41
CA VAL A 173 0.63 -1.96 13.40
C VAL A 173 2.04 -2.09 12.84
N LYS A 174 2.52 -3.33 12.79
CA LYS A 174 3.80 -3.66 12.17
C LYS A 174 3.68 -3.59 10.63
N LEU A 175 4.62 -2.94 9.98
CA LEU A 175 4.77 -2.86 8.54
C LEU A 175 6.10 -3.48 8.10
N THR A 176 6.03 -4.51 7.27
CA THR A 176 7.21 -5.19 6.71
C THR A 176 7.64 -4.56 5.39
N LEU A 177 8.87 -4.07 5.37
CA LEU A 177 9.58 -3.51 4.22
C LEU A 177 10.41 -4.61 3.55
N TRP A 178 10.50 -4.57 2.22
CA TRP A 178 11.21 -5.57 1.43
C TRP A 178 12.24 -4.92 0.51
N ARG A 179 13.40 -5.56 0.37
CA ARG A 179 14.46 -5.17 -0.59
C ARG A 179 14.84 -3.69 -0.45
N GLU A 180 14.76 -2.91 -1.52
CA GLU A 180 15.15 -1.50 -1.58
C GLU A 180 14.29 -0.62 -0.66
N ALA A 181 13.08 -1.08 -0.29
CA ALA A 181 12.26 -0.34 0.68
C ALA A 181 12.85 -0.36 2.10
N CYS A 182 13.82 -1.23 2.40
CA CYS A 182 14.55 -1.21 3.67
C CYS A 182 15.41 0.05 3.82
N ASP A 183 15.80 0.67 2.69
CA ASP A 183 16.60 1.90 2.63
C ASP A 183 15.73 3.18 2.69
N MET A 184 14.47 3.08 3.12
CA MET A 184 13.57 4.23 3.19
C MET A 184 14.17 5.36 4.06
N PRO A 185 14.16 6.62 3.59
CA PRO A 185 14.84 7.73 4.27
C PRO A 185 14.10 8.26 5.49
N HIS A 186 13.00 7.62 5.90
CA HIS A 186 12.12 8.11 6.96
C HIS A 186 12.48 7.42 8.28
N GLY A 187 12.78 8.22 9.30
CA GLY A 187 13.12 7.74 10.64
C GLY A 187 11.95 7.79 11.63
N LEU A 188 12.22 7.34 12.86
CA LEU A 188 11.34 7.50 14.03
C LEU A 188 10.72 8.91 14.11
N GLY A 189 9.43 8.96 14.47
CA GLY A 189 8.63 10.18 14.58
C GLY A 189 7.98 10.64 13.26
N THR A 190 8.53 10.24 12.10
CA THR A 190 8.02 10.68 10.80
C THR A 190 6.58 10.21 10.57
N PHE A 191 5.70 11.12 10.17
CA PHE A 191 4.35 10.76 9.71
C PHE A 191 4.39 10.33 8.24
N ILE A 192 4.02 9.08 7.98
CA ILE A 192 4.05 8.51 6.65
C ILE A 192 2.65 8.09 6.20
N GLN A 193 2.44 8.11 4.89
CA GLN A 193 1.37 7.40 4.24
C GLN A 193 1.95 6.20 3.47
N VAL A 194 1.24 5.08 3.55
CA VAL A 194 1.60 3.84 2.88
C VAL A 194 0.42 3.40 2.03
N THR A 195 0.60 3.34 0.72
CA THR A 195 -0.44 2.89 -0.20
C THR A 195 -0.31 1.39 -0.51
N ASN A 196 -1.43 0.74 -0.81
CA ASN A 196 -1.48 -0.63 -1.35
C ASN A 196 -0.66 -1.65 -0.53
N ALA A 197 -0.60 -1.51 0.79
CA ALA A 197 -0.01 -2.52 1.67
C ALA A 197 -0.95 -3.72 1.79
N VAL A 198 -0.39 -4.92 1.92
CA VAL A 198 -1.19 -6.15 2.08
C VAL A 198 -1.27 -6.54 3.55
N THR A 199 -2.47 -6.86 4.02
CA THR A 199 -2.69 -7.42 5.35
C THR A 199 -2.16 -8.85 5.43
N ASN A 200 -1.50 -9.18 6.53
CA ASN A 200 -1.11 -10.54 6.90
C ASN A 200 -1.63 -10.80 8.31
N VAL A 201 -2.12 -12.02 8.55
CA VAL A 201 -2.58 -12.44 9.88
C VAL A 201 -1.72 -13.61 10.32
N HIS A 202 -1.09 -13.49 11.48
CA HIS A 202 -0.31 -14.56 12.09
C HIS A 202 -0.69 -14.68 13.56
N ARG A 203 -1.16 -15.87 13.98
CA ARG A 203 -1.58 -16.15 15.37
C ARG A 203 -2.57 -15.12 15.96
N GLY A 204 -3.41 -14.54 15.11
CA GLY A 204 -4.41 -13.53 15.51
C GLY A 204 -3.93 -12.08 15.39
N ASP A 205 -2.63 -11.86 15.20
CA ASP A 205 -2.08 -10.52 15.01
C ASP A 205 -2.06 -10.13 13.53
N THR A 206 -2.64 -8.97 13.23
CA THR A 206 -2.61 -8.39 11.89
C THR A 206 -1.39 -7.49 11.72
N SER A 207 -0.60 -7.74 10.68
CA SER A 207 0.47 -6.88 10.22
C SER A 207 0.25 -6.46 8.78
N LEU A 208 1.00 -5.45 8.33
CA LEU A 208 1.04 -4.99 6.96
C LEU A 208 2.36 -5.40 6.32
N SER A 209 2.34 -5.61 5.01
CA SER A 209 3.54 -5.86 4.22
C SER A 209 3.47 -5.04 2.94
N LEU A 210 4.60 -4.47 2.54
CA LEU A 210 4.68 -3.83 1.24
C LEU A 210 4.49 -4.85 0.12
N THR A 211 3.94 -4.35 -0.99
CA THR A 211 3.82 -5.05 -2.27
C THR A 211 4.61 -4.31 -3.33
N SER A 212 4.71 -4.86 -4.54
CA SER A 212 5.31 -4.15 -5.68
C SER A 212 4.53 -2.90 -6.12
N ARG A 213 3.34 -2.65 -5.57
CA ARG A 213 2.53 -1.45 -5.81
C ARG A 213 2.50 -0.49 -4.63
N SER A 214 3.18 -0.84 -3.53
CA SER A 214 3.19 0.01 -2.36
C SER A 214 4.10 1.20 -2.58
N VAL A 215 3.65 2.36 -2.12
CA VAL A 215 4.43 3.59 -2.10
C VAL A 215 4.41 4.10 -0.66
N ILE A 216 5.58 4.46 -0.14
CA ILE A 216 5.74 5.14 1.14
C ILE A 216 6.12 6.59 0.82
N GLN A 217 5.42 7.54 1.46
CA GLN A 217 5.71 8.97 1.36
C GLN A 217 5.52 9.62 2.72
N THR A 218 6.33 10.64 3.02
CA THR A 218 6.01 11.57 4.10
C THR A 218 4.67 12.24 3.81
N ALA A 219 3.85 12.37 4.84
CA ALA A 219 2.61 13.14 4.79
C ALA A 219 2.63 14.18 5.90
N GLU A 220 1.76 15.18 5.78
CA GLU A 220 1.52 16.11 6.88
C GLU A 220 0.68 15.39 7.94
N ALA A 221 1.15 15.39 9.19
CA ALA A 221 0.39 14.84 10.30
C ALA A 221 -0.88 15.68 10.52
N PRO A 222 -2.06 15.05 10.66
CA PRO A 222 -3.27 15.79 10.99
C PRO A 222 -3.10 16.46 12.36
N LEU A 223 -3.72 17.64 12.52
CA LEU A 223 -3.82 18.27 13.83
C LEU A 223 -4.69 17.39 14.74
N ASP A 224 -4.12 16.93 15.84
CA ASP A 224 -4.81 16.17 16.87
C ASP A 224 -5.14 17.11 18.04
N GLU A 225 -6.34 16.98 18.61
CA GLU A 225 -6.75 17.74 19.79
C GLU A 225 -6.93 16.77 20.95
N ARG A 226 -6.18 16.99 22.03
CA ARG A 226 -6.27 16.19 23.25
C ARG A 226 -6.54 17.07 24.45
N VAL A 227 -7.46 16.63 25.30
CA VAL A 227 -7.66 17.20 26.63
C VAL A 227 -7.03 16.24 27.62
N VAL A 228 -6.03 16.72 28.34
CA VAL A 228 -5.26 15.93 29.31
C VAL A 228 -5.14 16.69 30.62
N THR A 229 -5.04 15.94 31.71
CA THR A 229 -4.74 16.53 33.02
C THR A 229 -3.25 16.39 33.27
N ILE A 230 -2.55 17.50 33.41
CA ILE A 230 -1.11 17.49 33.67
C ILE A 230 -0.87 17.29 35.16
N GLU A 231 -0.16 16.21 35.48
CA GLU A 231 0.23 15.84 36.83
C GLU A 231 1.65 16.33 37.17
N GLY A 232 2.49 16.56 36.17
CA GLY A 232 3.86 17.02 36.37
C GLY A 232 4.48 17.67 35.14
N VAL A 233 5.51 18.48 35.39
CA VAL A 233 6.34 19.10 34.35
C VAL A 233 7.81 18.88 34.65
N GLY A 234 8.58 18.64 33.60
CA GLY A 234 10.04 18.65 33.62
C GLY A 234 10.58 19.17 32.28
N GLY A 235 11.86 18.96 32.02
CA GLY A 235 12.52 19.39 30.78
C GLY A 235 13.54 20.49 31.01
N ASP A 236 13.94 21.14 29.93
CA ASP A 236 14.95 22.20 29.93
C ASP A 236 14.32 23.58 29.70
N GLN A 237 15.12 24.57 29.30
CA GLN A 237 14.65 25.93 29.06
C GLN A 237 13.94 26.10 27.71
N GLU A 238 14.23 25.25 26.72
CA GLU A 238 13.65 25.34 25.37
C GLU A 238 12.44 24.42 25.21
N THR A 239 12.49 23.23 25.83
CA THR A 239 11.47 22.20 25.71
C THR A 239 11.04 21.69 27.09
N LYS A 240 9.73 21.72 27.34
CA LYS A 240 9.09 21.13 28.50
C LYS A 240 8.52 19.75 28.15
N GLN A 241 8.60 18.86 29.13
CA GLN A 241 7.99 17.54 29.12
C GLN A 241 6.84 17.54 30.13
N LEU A 242 5.61 17.34 29.64
CA LEU A 242 4.41 17.29 30.45
C LEU A 242 4.01 15.83 30.69
N LEU A 243 3.92 15.42 31.96
CA LEU A 243 3.37 14.13 32.35
C LEU A 243 1.87 14.28 32.56
N ALA A 244 1.08 13.53 31.80
CA ALA A 244 -0.37 13.52 31.92
C ALA A 244 -0.90 12.35 32.75
N ASP A 245 -2.17 12.46 33.15
CA ASP A 245 -2.95 11.46 33.88
C ASP A 245 -3.14 10.13 33.12
N ASP A 246 -2.97 10.14 31.79
CA ASP A 246 -2.94 8.93 30.95
C ASP A 246 -1.59 8.19 31.01
N GLY A 247 -0.59 8.73 31.71
CA GLY A 247 0.76 8.19 31.81
C GLY A 247 1.67 8.48 30.61
N GLU A 248 1.19 9.19 29.59
CA GLU A 248 1.98 9.62 28.45
C GLU A 248 2.73 10.93 28.76
N CYS A 249 3.84 11.15 28.04
CA CYS A 249 4.62 12.37 28.14
C CYS A 249 4.53 13.17 26.83
N TYR A 250 4.23 14.46 26.95
CA TYR A 250 4.11 15.37 25.81
C TYR A 250 5.27 16.38 25.79
N LEU A 251 5.89 16.55 24.63
CA LEU A 251 6.94 17.56 24.43
C LEU A 251 6.33 18.85 23.89
N VAL A 252 6.59 19.95 24.59
CA VAL A 252 6.06 21.27 24.29
C VAL A 252 7.19 22.28 24.33
N ALA A 253 7.30 23.13 23.31
CA ALA A 253 8.23 24.24 23.38
C ALA A 253 7.84 25.18 24.54
N THR A 254 8.81 25.62 25.33
CA THR A 254 8.56 26.50 26.50
C THR A 254 7.77 27.74 26.09
N GLU A 255 8.04 28.30 24.92
CA GLU A 255 7.31 29.45 24.35
C GLU A 255 5.80 29.17 24.19
N VAL A 256 5.44 28.03 23.59
CA VAL A 256 4.04 27.63 23.36
C VAL A 256 3.30 27.48 24.69
N LEU A 257 3.99 26.97 25.71
CA LEU A 257 3.41 26.75 27.02
C LEU A 257 3.29 28.07 27.81
N SER A 258 4.23 29.00 27.64
CA SER A 258 4.21 30.34 28.27
C SER A 258 3.10 31.23 27.73
N GLU A 259 2.68 31.05 26.47
CA GLU A 259 1.52 31.76 25.91
C GLU A 259 0.20 31.29 26.55
N ALA A 260 0.15 30.04 27.00
CA ALA A 260 -1.06 29.39 27.50
C ALA A 260 -1.24 29.51 29.02
N LEU A 261 -0.14 29.61 29.77
CA LEU A 261 -0.13 29.61 31.23
C LEU A 261 0.44 30.93 31.79
N PRO A 262 -0.22 31.54 32.79
CA PRO A 262 0.27 32.79 33.37
C PRO A 262 1.50 32.54 34.27
N GLY A 263 2.54 33.36 34.14
CA GLY A 263 3.69 33.38 35.07
C GLY A 263 5.04 33.50 34.38
N GLU A 264 6.05 33.99 35.11
CA GLU A 264 7.43 34.07 34.60
C GLU A 264 8.15 32.72 34.60
N ASP A 265 7.72 31.79 35.47
CA ASP A 265 8.27 30.44 35.59
C ASP A 265 7.16 29.39 35.45
N ILE A 266 7.19 28.67 34.33
CA ILE A 266 6.22 27.64 33.98
C ILE A 266 6.31 26.45 34.93
N ASP A 267 7.52 26.07 35.36
CA ASP A 267 7.72 24.90 36.20
C ASP A 267 7.05 25.14 37.57
N THR A 268 7.23 26.34 38.12
CA THR A 268 6.54 26.79 39.32
C THR A 268 5.03 26.93 39.10
N CYS A 269 4.59 27.47 37.96
CA CYS A 269 3.17 27.64 37.66
C CYS A 269 2.42 26.29 37.66
N ILE A 270 2.95 25.28 36.99
CA ILE A 270 2.35 23.94 36.96
C ILE A 270 2.47 23.29 38.34
N ALA A 271 3.63 23.37 39.01
CA ALA A 271 3.80 22.76 40.33
C ALA A 271 2.83 23.31 41.40
N GLN A 272 2.44 24.59 41.31
CA GLN A 272 1.51 25.22 42.25
C GLN A 272 0.04 24.98 41.90
N ASN A 273 -0.28 24.80 40.62
CA ASN A 273 -1.65 24.67 40.14
C ASN A 273 -2.02 23.24 39.74
N ALA A 274 -1.10 22.27 39.85
CA ALA A 274 -1.36 20.88 39.53
C ALA A 274 -2.44 20.28 40.46
N PRO A 275 -3.35 19.45 39.93
CA PRO A 275 -3.46 19.07 38.52
C PRO A 275 -4.07 20.18 37.64
N VAL A 276 -3.46 20.46 36.48
CA VAL A 276 -3.95 21.46 35.50
C VAL A 276 -4.49 20.76 34.27
N THR A 277 -5.74 21.05 33.88
CA THR A 277 -6.31 20.52 32.64
C THR A 277 -5.92 21.41 31.46
N LEU A 278 -5.23 20.82 30.49
CA LEU A 278 -4.81 21.48 29.26
C LEU A 278 -5.47 20.86 28.05
N ARG A 279 -5.76 21.71 27.06
CA ARG A 279 -6.12 21.30 25.71
C ARG A 279 -4.90 21.47 24.81
N LEU A 280 -4.34 20.36 24.34
CA LEU A 280 -3.17 20.29 23.50
C LEU A 280 -3.60 20.12 22.03
N PHE A 281 -3.03 20.92 21.14
CA PHE A 281 -3.15 20.76 19.70
C PHE A 281 -1.80 20.32 19.15
N MET A 282 -1.76 19.12 18.57
CA MET A 282 -0.51 18.43 18.29
C MET A 282 -0.43 17.95 16.85
N ARG A 283 0.80 17.86 16.33
CA ARG A 283 1.11 17.13 15.10
C ARG A 283 2.12 16.05 15.40
N GLY A 284 1.63 14.83 15.52
CA GLY A 284 2.44 13.72 16.02
C GLY A 284 2.82 13.89 17.47
N ALA A 285 4.12 13.85 17.75
CA ALA A 285 4.66 13.97 19.11
C ALA A 285 4.88 15.41 19.57
N THR A 286 4.71 16.39 18.69
CA THR A 286 4.96 17.80 18.97
C THR A 286 3.66 18.53 19.25
N VAL A 287 3.60 19.22 20.39
CA VAL A 287 2.50 20.14 20.72
C VAL A 287 2.77 21.49 20.04
N GLU A 288 1.88 21.88 19.12
CA GLU A 288 1.98 23.16 18.40
C GLU A 288 1.26 24.29 19.13
N ARG A 289 0.18 23.98 19.86
CA ARG A 289 -0.59 24.97 20.64
C ARG A 289 -1.14 24.35 21.92
N VAL A 290 -1.25 25.16 22.96
CA VAL A 290 -1.84 24.78 24.24
C VAL A 290 -2.89 25.82 24.62
N HIS A 291 -4.05 25.38 25.11
CA HIS A 291 -5.00 26.25 25.82
C HIS A 291 -5.24 25.71 27.23
N ALA A 292 -5.09 26.56 28.24
CA ALA A 292 -5.57 26.27 29.58
C ALA A 292 -7.11 26.26 29.60
N MET A 293 -7.71 25.36 30.37
CA MET A 293 -9.17 25.24 30.52
C MET A 293 -9.67 25.71 31.87
#